data_AF-A0A9P6YEH3-F1
#
_entry.id   AF-A0A9P6YEH3-F1
#
_cell.length_a   1.000
_cell.length_b   1.000
_cell.length_c   1.000
_cell.angle_alpha   90.00
_cell.angle_beta   90.00
_cell.angle_gamma   90.00
#
_symmetry.space_group_name_H-M   'P 1'
#
loop_
_entity.id
_entity.type
_entity.pdbx_description
1 polymer ?
#
loop_
_entity_poly.entity_id
_entity_poly.type
_entity_poly.pdbx_seq_one_letter_code
_entity_poly.pdbx_strand_id
1 'polypeptide(L)'
;MGVSALVSPRCSLPVVEFPVNCKYALGLQLGRSLRLICLYLPPSLPTAEVQSVLDSLPLTDDTIICGDLNVRLGRLVGDSRTNMRSSVLRRWCDDHGLNILNKTLAYGIPTYLTCRGHAEVSSIVDYYITNMPLVRSASISVALDLSLGSDHKLMSLSFEYSVPVVPSTPSPSSGQVRRLWNLSRLKEPEVQKLYVSTFCSLSAALLDQLQQLCSSPPSTRPPIDHLNDELNAAIYSALDKSVGSRVSRPKQWKRFWTSQLQALADRRDWLYRKWRWSLGIDKAYWWGLHQEAHVRFRTAVKRAKRESWRAFSSP
;
A
#
# COMPACT_ATOMS: atom_id res chain seq x y z
N MET A 1 11.40 12.48 -2.40
CA MET A 1 10.90 11.36 -1.59
C MET A 1 9.41 11.57 -1.40
N GLY A 2 8.62 10.51 -1.49
CA GLY A 2 7.16 10.59 -1.44
C GLY A 2 6.57 9.40 -0.71
N VAL A 3 5.43 9.62 -0.06
CA VAL A 3 4.60 8.56 0.51
C VAL A 3 3.61 8.12 -0.55
N SER A 4 3.27 6.84 -0.58
CA SER A 4 2.25 6.31 -1.48
C SER A 4 1.45 5.24 -0.77
N ALA A 5 0.16 5.18 -1.08
CA ALA A 5 -0.73 4.16 -0.56
C ALA A 5 -1.38 3.37 -1.71
N LEU A 6 -1.34 2.05 -1.59
CA LEU A 6 -1.94 1.14 -2.55
C LEU A 6 -3.13 0.44 -1.89
N VAL A 7 -4.33 0.74 -2.37
CA VAL A 7 -5.55 0.14 -1.86
C VAL A 7 -5.94 -1.06 -2.72
N SER A 8 -6.13 -2.21 -2.07
CA SER A 8 -6.61 -3.41 -2.74
C SER A 8 -7.92 -3.14 -3.47
N PRO A 9 -8.08 -3.53 -4.75
CA PRO A 9 -9.35 -3.44 -5.46
C PRO A 9 -10.49 -4.25 -4.83
N ARG A 10 -10.18 -5.08 -3.82
CA ARG A 10 -11.12 -5.88 -3.05
C ARG A 10 -11.58 -5.20 -1.76
N CYS A 11 -11.04 -4.03 -1.41
CA CYS A 11 -11.51 -3.25 -0.29
C CYS A 11 -12.97 -2.84 -0.57
N SER A 12 -13.89 -3.26 0.31
CA SER A 12 -15.32 -2.94 0.19
C SER A 12 -15.67 -1.56 0.73
N LEU A 13 -14.76 -0.92 1.47
CA LEU A 13 -14.96 0.40 2.03
C LEU A 13 -14.67 1.48 0.98
N PRO A 14 -15.50 2.55 0.90
CA PRO A 14 -15.12 3.77 0.20
C PRO A 14 -13.76 4.26 0.68
N VAL A 15 -12.91 4.73 -0.22
CA VAL A 15 -11.62 5.34 0.15
C VAL A 15 -11.53 6.71 -0.47
N VAL A 16 -11.26 7.71 0.36
CA VAL A 16 -11.10 9.10 -0.03
C VAL A 16 -9.80 9.62 0.56
N GLU A 17 -8.97 10.26 -0.25
CA GLU A 17 -7.80 10.98 0.25
C GLU A 17 -8.27 12.25 0.97
N PHE A 18 -7.69 12.56 2.13
CA PHE A 18 -7.95 13.81 2.83
C PHE A 18 -6.66 14.62 2.97
N PRO A 19 -6.75 15.96 2.95
CA PRO A 19 -5.58 16.80 3.03
C PRO A 19 -4.91 16.65 4.41
N VAL A 20 -3.61 16.35 4.39
CA VAL A 20 -2.73 16.51 5.54
C VAL A 20 -1.83 17.69 5.23
N ASN A 21 -1.81 18.70 6.10
CA ASN A 21 -1.05 19.94 5.89
C ASN A 21 0.45 19.74 6.14
N CYS A 22 1.02 18.70 5.56
CA CYS A 22 2.40 18.29 5.74
C CYS A 22 2.88 17.47 4.54
N LYS A 23 4.01 17.85 3.94
CA LYS A 23 4.62 17.15 2.78
C LYS A 23 5.16 15.74 3.09
N TYR A 24 5.21 15.37 4.37
CA TYR A 24 5.72 14.08 4.85
C TYR A 24 4.63 13.04 5.03
N ALA A 25 3.36 13.40 4.82
CA ALA A 25 2.22 12.57 5.14
C ALA A 25 1.25 12.43 3.96
N LEU A 26 0.53 11.31 3.94
CA LEU A 26 -0.60 11.03 3.07
C LEU A 26 -1.78 10.56 3.95
N GLY A 27 -2.94 11.19 3.81
CA GLY A 27 -4.14 10.86 4.58
C GLY A 27 -5.17 10.11 3.75
N LEU A 28 -5.64 8.95 4.22
CA LEU A 28 -6.74 8.20 3.61
C LEU A 28 -7.86 7.98 4.62
N GLN A 29 -9.09 8.29 4.23
CA GLN A 29 -10.29 7.92 4.98
C GLN A 29 -10.91 6.68 4.35
N LEU A 30 -11.12 5.64 5.16
CA LEU A 30 -11.76 4.38 4.79
C LEU A 30 -13.14 4.31 5.42
N GLY A 31 -14.16 4.13 4.59
CA GLY A 31 -15.54 4.18 5.05
C GLY A 31 -15.89 5.57 5.58
N ARG A 32 -16.56 5.60 6.74
CA ARG A 32 -17.08 6.87 7.29
C ARG A 32 -16.13 7.55 8.28
N SER A 33 -15.31 6.81 9.02
CA SER A 33 -14.55 7.39 10.14
C SER A 33 -13.09 6.92 10.24
N LEU A 34 -12.73 5.72 9.76
CA LEU A 34 -11.35 5.23 9.84
C LEU A 34 -10.40 6.11 9.03
N ARG A 35 -9.41 6.71 9.70
CA ARG A 35 -8.33 7.47 9.08
C ARG A 35 -7.02 6.69 9.14
N LEU A 36 -6.36 6.57 8.00
CA LEU A 36 -5.00 6.11 7.86
C LEU A 36 -4.12 7.31 7.50
N ILE A 37 -3.13 7.61 8.33
CA ILE A 37 -2.10 8.61 8.04
C ILE A 37 -0.79 7.88 7.79
N CYS A 38 -0.36 7.82 6.53
CA CYS A 38 0.94 7.28 6.16
C CYS A 38 1.98 8.39 6.31
N LEU A 39 2.98 8.19 7.19
CA LEU A 39 3.94 9.21 7.59
C LEU A 39 5.38 8.74 7.32
N TYR A 40 6.17 9.58 6.66
CA TYR A 40 7.60 9.36 6.46
C TYR A 40 8.40 10.56 6.99
N LEU A 41 9.13 10.37 8.09
CA LEU A 41 9.98 11.42 8.66
C LEU A 41 11.45 11.17 8.29
N PRO A 42 12.07 11.98 7.42
CA PRO A 42 13.45 11.77 7.00
C PRO A 42 14.42 11.72 8.18
N PRO A 43 15.50 10.93 8.15
CA PRO A 43 16.49 10.89 9.23
C PRO A 43 17.22 12.23 9.42
N SER A 44 17.29 13.07 8.39
CA SER A 44 17.89 14.42 8.45
C SER A 44 16.97 15.51 9.00
N LEU A 45 15.68 15.22 9.21
CA LEU A 45 14.71 16.21 9.67
C LEU A 45 15.04 16.73 11.09
N PRO A 46 15.08 18.05 11.35
CA PRO A 46 15.32 18.56 12.69
C PRO A 46 14.23 18.12 13.68
N THR A 47 14.60 17.87 14.94
CA THR A 47 13.66 17.43 15.99
C THR A 47 12.49 18.42 16.18
N ALA A 48 12.74 19.73 16.05
CA ALA A 48 11.70 20.75 16.14
C ALA A 48 10.70 20.68 14.96
N GLU A 49 11.18 20.40 13.75
CA GLU A 49 10.30 20.21 12.59
C GLU A 49 9.49 18.91 12.72
N VAL A 50 10.08 17.84 13.27
CA VAL A 50 9.32 16.63 13.61
C VAL A 50 8.16 16.92 14.56
N GLN A 51 8.40 17.70 15.63
CA GLN A 51 7.34 18.12 16.55
C GLN A 51 6.24 18.87 15.79
N SER A 52 6.60 19.87 14.97
CA SER A 52 5.63 20.64 14.18
C SER A 52 4.81 19.77 13.23
N VAL A 53 5.44 18.76 12.61
CA VAL A 53 4.75 17.79 11.75
C VAL A 53 3.75 16.96 12.55
N LEU A 54 4.14 16.43 13.70
CA LEU A 54 3.26 15.64 14.56
C LEU A 54 2.05 16.47 15.05
N ASP A 55 2.29 17.70 15.49
CA ASP A 55 1.24 18.61 15.97
C ASP A 55 0.25 19.02 14.85
N SER A 56 0.67 18.94 13.59
CA SER A 56 -0.18 19.26 12.43
C SER A 56 -1.09 18.10 11.98
N LEU A 57 -0.93 16.90 12.53
CA LEU A 57 -1.66 15.72 12.06
C LEU A 57 -3.16 15.82 12.44
N PRO A 58 -4.09 15.66 11.48
CA PRO A 58 -5.51 15.81 11.73
C PRO A 58 -6.12 14.53 12.34
N LEU A 59 -5.89 14.33 13.63
CA LEU A 59 -6.39 13.19 14.38
C LEU A 59 -7.92 13.23 14.54
N THR A 60 -8.52 12.04 14.53
CA THR A 60 -9.89 11.72 14.98
C THR A 60 -9.84 10.51 15.89
N ASP A 61 -10.93 10.15 16.56
CA ASP A 61 -10.99 8.98 17.45
C ASP A 61 -10.74 7.63 16.75
N ASP A 62 -10.77 7.60 15.41
CA ASP A 62 -10.53 6.42 14.58
C ASP A 62 -9.28 6.58 13.71
N THR A 63 -8.14 6.96 14.30
CA THR A 63 -6.91 7.21 13.54
C THR A 63 -5.88 6.10 13.71
N ILE A 64 -5.30 5.66 12.61
CA ILE A 64 -4.08 4.83 12.56
C ILE A 64 -3.02 5.61 11.80
N ILE A 65 -1.86 5.78 12.41
CA ILE A 65 -0.67 6.37 11.81
C ILE A 65 0.32 5.24 11.54
N CYS A 66 0.90 5.22 10.35
CA CYS A 66 1.90 4.21 10.01
C CYS A 66 3.02 4.73 9.10
N GLY A 67 4.22 4.19 9.27
CA GLY A 67 5.34 4.42 8.36
C GLY A 67 6.68 4.52 9.07
N ASP A 68 7.72 4.91 8.32
CA ASP A 68 9.08 5.10 8.81
C ASP A 68 9.21 6.49 9.46
N LEU A 69 9.27 6.50 10.78
CA LEU A 69 9.38 7.72 11.57
C LEU A 69 10.85 8.11 11.84
N ASN A 70 11.81 7.22 11.54
CA ASN A 70 13.21 7.37 11.95
C ASN A 70 13.36 7.73 13.45
N VAL A 71 12.44 7.26 14.29
CA VAL A 71 12.48 7.43 15.75
C VAL A 71 12.87 6.10 16.38
N ARG A 72 13.83 6.12 17.33
CA ARG A 72 14.18 4.92 18.10
C ARG A 72 13.62 5.04 19.50
N LEU A 73 12.63 4.20 19.84
CA LEU A 73 11.93 4.26 21.12
C LEU A 73 12.62 3.50 22.25
N GLY A 74 13.73 2.82 21.96
CA GLY A 74 14.51 2.08 22.94
C GLY A 74 13.71 0.94 23.57
N ARG A 75 13.93 0.75 24.88
CA ARG A 75 13.30 -0.32 25.67
C ARG A 75 11.77 -0.34 25.59
N LEU A 76 11.12 0.79 25.27
CA LEU A 76 9.66 0.83 25.11
C LEU A 76 9.16 -0.17 24.06
N VAL A 77 9.94 -0.39 22.99
CA VAL A 77 9.59 -1.30 21.89
C VAL A 77 10.59 -2.45 21.75
N GLY A 78 11.50 -2.62 22.72
CA GLY A 78 12.58 -3.60 22.65
C GLY A 78 13.74 -3.22 21.74
N ASP A 79 13.86 -1.94 21.35
CA ASP A 79 15.05 -1.44 20.64
C ASP A 79 16.21 -1.19 21.64
N SER A 80 17.44 -1.47 21.24
CA SER A 80 18.64 -1.28 22.05
C SER A 80 19.07 0.19 22.21
N ARG A 81 18.58 1.10 21.37
CA ARG A 81 18.96 2.52 21.40
C ARG A 81 17.76 3.46 21.35
N THR A 82 18.01 4.70 21.74
CA THR A 82 17.09 5.83 21.59
C THR A 82 17.73 6.94 20.76
N ASN A 83 16.93 7.85 20.21
CA ASN A 83 17.40 9.11 19.62
C ASN A 83 16.64 10.32 20.19
N MET A 84 17.02 11.55 19.84
CA MET A 84 16.39 12.77 20.39
C MET A 84 14.89 12.85 20.11
N ARG A 85 14.43 12.33 18.97
CA ARG A 85 13.01 12.31 18.58
C ARG A 85 12.15 11.36 19.44
N SER A 86 12.79 10.48 20.20
CA SER A 86 12.14 9.49 21.06
C SER A 86 11.28 10.14 22.15
N SER A 87 11.75 11.23 22.76
CA SER A 87 10.99 11.98 23.76
C SER A 87 9.84 12.77 23.14
N VAL A 88 10.06 13.36 21.97
CA VAL A 88 9.03 14.08 21.19
C VAL A 88 7.87 13.16 20.84
N LEU A 89 8.15 12.02 20.20
CA LEU A 89 7.10 11.09 19.79
C LEU A 89 6.34 10.51 20.99
N ARG A 90 7.04 10.16 22.08
CA ARG A 90 6.40 9.64 23.30
C ARG A 90 5.45 10.66 23.91
N ARG A 91 5.93 11.88 24.18
CA ARG A 91 5.11 12.93 24.78
C ARG A 91 3.90 13.23 23.91
N TRP A 92 4.12 13.40 22.61
CA TRP A 92 3.02 13.65 21.68
C TRP A 92 1.99 12.51 21.67
N CYS A 93 2.41 11.25 21.76
CA CYS A 93 1.48 10.13 21.87
C CYS A 93 0.71 10.17 23.20
N ASP A 94 1.39 10.43 24.31
CA ASP A 94 0.78 10.49 25.65
C ASP A 94 -0.26 11.63 25.73
N ASP A 95 0.09 12.82 25.21
CA ASP A 95 -0.78 14.01 25.19
C ASP A 95 -2.06 13.81 24.37
N HIS A 96 -2.03 12.93 23.36
CA HIS A 96 -3.16 12.68 22.44
C HIS A 96 -3.84 11.31 22.66
N GLY A 97 -3.49 10.60 23.74
CA GLY A 97 -4.07 9.29 24.03
C GLY A 97 -3.76 8.22 22.97
N LEU A 98 -2.62 8.32 22.30
CA LEU A 98 -2.21 7.41 21.24
C LEU A 98 -1.42 6.22 21.80
N ASN A 99 -1.76 5.03 21.33
CA ASN A 99 -1.07 3.80 21.64
C ASN A 99 -0.13 3.36 20.50
N ILE A 100 1.14 3.14 20.83
CA ILE A 100 2.14 2.58 19.92
C ILE A 100 2.01 1.06 19.91
N LEU A 101 1.39 0.48 18.88
CA LEU A 101 1.04 -0.94 18.83
C LEU A 101 2.27 -1.85 18.82
N ASN A 102 3.41 -1.39 18.26
CA ASN A 102 4.66 -2.14 18.26
C ASN A 102 5.13 -2.52 19.67
N LYS A 103 4.80 -1.71 20.70
CA LYS A 103 5.24 -1.95 22.08
C LYS A 103 4.67 -3.24 22.67
N THR A 104 3.53 -3.70 22.17
CA THR A 104 2.84 -4.91 22.63
C THR A 104 2.81 -6.01 21.58
N LEU A 105 2.60 -5.66 20.31
CA LEU A 105 2.31 -6.65 19.25
C LEU A 105 3.55 -7.06 18.43
N ALA A 106 4.67 -6.34 18.55
CA ALA A 106 5.91 -6.63 17.82
C ALA A 106 7.17 -6.26 18.64
N TYR A 107 7.10 -6.43 19.97
CA TYR A 107 8.18 -6.03 20.87
C TYR A 107 9.50 -6.73 20.53
N GLY A 108 10.58 -5.95 20.39
CA GLY A 108 11.93 -6.45 20.12
C GLY A 108 12.16 -6.93 18.68
N ILE A 109 11.16 -6.81 17.79
CA ILE A 109 11.29 -7.25 16.40
C ILE A 109 11.79 -6.10 15.53
N PRO A 110 13.00 -6.19 14.94
CA PRO A 110 13.58 -5.09 14.17
C PRO A 110 12.81 -4.85 12.86
N THR A 111 12.59 -3.58 12.54
CA THR A 111 11.91 -3.14 11.31
C THR A 111 12.90 -2.64 10.25
N TYR A 112 14.15 -2.44 10.65
CA TYR A 112 15.24 -2.02 9.79
C TYR A 112 16.49 -2.85 10.07
N LEU A 113 17.11 -3.40 9.04
CA LEU A 113 18.36 -4.16 9.09
C LEU A 113 19.34 -3.65 8.04
N THR A 114 20.56 -3.32 8.46
CA THR A 114 21.63 -2.88 7.56
C THR A 114 22.95 -3.53 7.95
N CYS A 115 23.91 -3.59 7.02
CA CYS A 115 25.27 -4.04 7.30
C CYS A 115 26.19 -2.84 7.43
N ARG A 116 26.87 -2.70 8.57
CA ARG A 116 27.98 -1.75 8.73
C ARG A 116 29.27 -2.54 8.87
N GLY A 117 30.04 -2.61 7.79
CA GLY A 117 31.19 -3.50 7.70
C GLY A 117 30.75 -4.97 7.76
N HIS A 118 31.33 -5.75 8.67
CA HIS A 118 30.99 -7.16 8.89
C HIS A 118 29.90 -7.41 9.94
N ALA A 119 29.32 -6.34 10.53
CA ALA A 119 28.30 -6.46 11.56
C ALA A 119 26.92 -6.06 11.02
N GLU A 120 25.92 -6.90 11.32
CA GLU A 120 24.52 -6.56 11.12
C GLU A 120 24.08 -5.58 12.21
N VAL A 121 23.45 -4.49 11.80
CA VAL A 121 22.92 -3.45 12.69
C VAL A 121 21.42 -3.36 12.46
N SER A 122 20.68 -3.38 13.55
CA SER A 122 19.22 -3.34 13.53
C SER A 122 18.66 -2.14 14.30
N SER A 123 17.46 -1.72 13.90
CA SER A 123 16.65 -0.75 14.63
C SER A 123 15.16 -0.99 14.44
N ILE A 124 14.37 -0.41 15.36
CA ILE A 124 12.92 -0.32 15.24
C ILE A 124 12.62 1.15 14.98
N VAL A 125 12.14 1.46 13.78
CA VAL A 125 11.90 2.83 13.30
C VAL A 125 10.57 2.99 12.58
N ASP A 126 9.94 1.87 12.22
CA ASP A 126 8.64 1.78 11.57
C ASP A 126 7.56 1.42 12.59
N TYR A 127 6.47 2.18 12.63
CA TYR A 127 5.47 2.04 13.69
C TYR A 127 4.04 1.99 13.16
N TYR A 128 3.18 1.32 13.91
CA TYR A 128 1.74 1.54 13.89
C TYR A 128 1.33 2.22 15.21
N ILE A 129 0.65 3.36 15.11
CA ILE A 129 0.22 4.18 16.26
C ILE A 129 -1.28 4.48 16.09
N THR A 130 -2.08 4.38 17.16
CA THR A 130 -3.53 4.58 17.06
C THR A 130 -4.15 5.02 18.38
N ASN A 131 -5.22 5.80 18.32
CA ASN A 131 -6.08 6.16 19.46
C ASN A 131 -7.38 5.32 19.48
N MET A 132 -7.51 4.33 18.60
CA MET A 132 -8.72 3.52 18.54
C MET A 132 -8.86 2.66 19.80
N PRO A 133 -9.97 2.77 20.54
CA PRO A 133 -10.16 2.06 21.81
C PRO A 133 -10.30 0.54 21.63
N LEU A 134 -10.52 0.05 20.40
CA LEU A 134 -10.80 -1.35 20.09
C LEU A 134 -10.14 -1.79 18.78
N VAL A 135 -8.82 -1.92 18.76
CA VAL A 135 -8.16 -2.81 17.79
C VAL A 135 -8.33 -4.24 18.32
N ARG A 136 -9.55 -4.79 18.26
CA ARG A 136 -9.79 -6.18 18.67
C ARG A 136 -9.06 -7.12 17.73
N SER A 137 -8.46 -8.16 18.29
CA SER A 137 -7.70 -9.16 17.54
C SER A 137 -6.57 -8.55 16.70
N ALA A 138 -6.00 -7.42 17.15
CA ALA A 138 -4.86 -6.79 16.50
C ALA A 138 -3.67 -7.74 16.46
N SER A 139 -3.02 -7.84 15.31
CA SER A 139 -1.74 -8.52 15.19
C SER A 139 -0.82 -7.75 14.26
N ILE A 140 0.44 -7.60 14.67
CA ILE A 140 1.51 -7.11 13.79
C ILE A 140 2.36 -8.30 13.37
N SER A 141 2.64 -8.42 12.07
CA SER A 141 3.66 -9.32 11.55
C SER A 141 4.76 -8.53 10.86
N VAL A 142 6.01 -8.75 11.24
CA VAL A 142 7.19 -8.20 10.56
C VAL A 142 7.83 -9.32 9.74
N ALA A 143 7.86 -9.15 8.42
CA ALA A 143 8.37 -10.16 7.51
C ALA A 143 9.90 -10.09 7.44
N LEU A 144 10.58 -10.74 8.40
CA LEU A 144 12.04 -10.73 8.51
C LEU A 144 12.74 -11.35 7.28
N ASP A 145 12.08 -12.32 6.64
CA ASP A 145 12.56 -13.05 5.45
C ASP A 145 12.17 -12.39 4.12
N LEU A 146 11.40 -11.29 4.15
CA LEU A 146 10.88 -10.58 2.98
C LEU A 146 11.20 -9.09 3.08
N SER A 147 12.30 -8.67 2.44
CA SER A 147 12.70 -7.25 2.42
C SER A 147 12.53 -6.59 1.06
N LEU A 148 12.07 -7.32 0.03
CA LEU A 148 11.83 -6.80 -1.33
C LEU A 148 12.97 -5.92 -1.92
N GLY A 149 14.21 -6.09 -1.46
CA GLY A 149 15.36 -5.27 -1.86
C GLY A 149 15.56 -3.98 -1.05
N SER A 150 14.76 -3.75 -0.01
CA SER A 150 14.92 -2.69 0.99
C SER A 150 15.66 -3.20 2.24
N ASP A 151 16.28 -2.28 2.97
CA ASP A 151 16.80 -2.46 4.33
C ASP A 151 15.70 -2.37 5.40
N HIS A 152 14.52 -1.83 5.06
CA HIS A 152 13.31 -1.92 5.89
C HIS A 152 12.58 -3.26 5.68
N LYS A 153 11.94 -3.75 6.73
CA LYS A 153 11.15 -4.97 6.75
C LYS A 153 9.69 -4.65 6.52
N LEU A 154 9.05 -5.45 5.67
CA LEU A 154 7.61 -5.30 5.43
C LEU A 154 6.86 -5.60 6.73
N MET A 155 6.08 -4.63 7.18
CA MET A 155 5.17 -4.77 8.30
C MET A 155 3.73 -4.88 7.82
N SER A 156 2.94 -5.68 8.53
CA SER A 156 1.50 -5.79 8.32
C SER A 156 0.79 -5.68 9.66
N LEU A 157 -0.22 -4.82 9.72
CA LEU A 157 -1.18 -4.75 10.80
C LEU A 157 -2.49 -5.37 10.32
N SER A 158 -3.00 -6.35 11.06
CA SER A 158 -4.33 -6.94 10.87
C SER A 158 -5.17 -6.69 12.10
N PHE A 159 -6.44 -6.34 11.91
CA PHE A 159 -7.36 -6.03 12.98
C PHE A 159 -8.81 -6.15 12.52
N GLU A 160 -9.72 -6.33 13.47
CA GLU A 160 -11.14 -6.19 13.23
C GLU A 160 -11.55 -4.72 13.40
N TYR A 161 -12.34 -4.20 12.47
CA TYR A 161 -12.88 -2.85 12.53
C TYR A 161 -14.39 -2.88 12.43
N SER A 162 -15.06 -2.37 13.46
CA SER A 162 -16.50 -2.13 13.46
C SER A 162 -16.75 -0.65 13.28
N VAL A 163 -17.54 -0.28 12.28
CA VAL A 163 -17.90 1.12 12.04
C VAL A 163 -18.70 1.62 13.24
N PRO A 164 -18.31 2.73 13.90
CA PRO A 164 -19.09 3.30 14.99
C PRO A 164 -20.51 3.64 14.51
N VAL A 165 -21.52 3.19 15.24
CA VAL A 165 -22.93 3.53 14.98
C VAL A 165 -23.17 4.95 15.48
N VAL A 166 -22.86 5.94 14.63
CA VAL A 166 -23.26 7.34 14.87
C VAL A 166 -24.65 7.56 14.25
N PRO A 167 -25.60 8.23 14.93
CA PRO A 167 -26.89 8.58 14.36
C PRO A 167 -26.70 9.33 13.04
N SER A 168 -27.41 8.84 12.03
CA SER A 168 -27.31 9.24 10.62
C SER A 168 -27.44 10.75 10.39
N THR A 169 -26.37 11.37 9.89
CA THR A 169 -26.52 12.40 8.84
C THR A 169 -26.81 11.70 7.51
N PRO A 170 -27.67 12.25 6.64
CA PRO A 170 -27.93 11.66 5.34
C PRO A 170 -26.62 11.64 4.56
N SER A 171 -26.11 10.42 4.36
CA SER A 171 -25.07 10.13 3.39
C SER A 171 -25.51 10.73 2.06
N PRO A 172 -24.64 11.42 1.29
CA PRO A 172 -24.94 11.69 -0.10
C PRO A 172 -25.21 10.34 -0.77
N SER A 173 -26.47 10.15 -1.11
CA SER A 173 -27.03 8.97 -1.73
C SER A 173 -26.60 8.95 -3.18
N SER A 174 -25.41 8.42 -3.42
CA SER A 174 -25.04 7.63 -4.60
C SER A 174 -23.54 7.40 -4.47
N GLY A 175 -23.15 6.33 -3.78
CA GLY A 175 -21.83 5.77 -4.00
C GLY A 175 -21.79 5.42 -5.49
N GLN A 176 -21.17 6.29 -6.31
CA GLN A 176 -20.88 5.94 -7.68
C GLN A 176 -20.12 4.62 -7.61
N VAL A 177 -20.75 3.55 -8.07
CA VAL A 177 -20.10 2.25 -8.24
C VAL A 177 -18.80 2.54 -8.96
N ARG A 178 -17.66 2.32 -8.28
CA ARG A 178 -16.34 2.65 -8.80
C ARG A 178 -16.21 2.04 -10.20
N ARG A 179 -16.20 2.91 -11.22
CA ARG A 179 -16.18 2.51 -12.62
C ARG A 179 -14.89 1.74 -12.88
N LEU A 180 -15.00 0.53 -13.40
CA LEU A 180 -13.86 -0.24 -13.88
C LEU A 180 -13.86 -0.15 -15.40
N TRP A 181 -12.72 0.08 -16.02
CA TRP A 181 -12.58 0.11 -17.47
C TRP A 181 -11.91 -1.15 -18.01
N ASN A 182 -12.23 -1.51 -19.25
CA ASN A 182 -11.59 -2.65 -19.93
C ASN A 182 -10.25 -2.23 -20.58
N LEU A 183 -9.27 -1.84 -19.76
CA LEU A 183 -7.99 -1.28 -20.23
C LEU A 183 -7.21 -2.19 -21.20
N SER A 184 -7.45 -3.51 -21.19
CA SER A 184 -6.84 -4.41 -22.18
C SER A 184 -7.23 -4.08 -23.62
N ARG A 185 -8.38 -3.42 -23.84
CA ARG A 185 -8.82 -2.97 -25.17
C ARG A 185 -7.96 -1.85 -25.74
N LEU A 186 -7.17 -1.14 -24.94
CA LEU A 186 -6.20 -0.17 -25.45
C LEU A 186 -5.10 -0.81 -26.31
N LYS A 187 -4.99 -2.15 -26.31
CA LYS A 187 -4.11 -2.89 -27.24
C LYS A 187 -4.71 -3.04 -28.64
N GLU A 188 -6.01 -2.81 -28.79
CA GLU A 188 -6.69 -2.80 -30.08
C GLU A 188 -6.41 -1.46 -30.77
N PRO A 189 -5.81 -1.44 -31.98
CA PRO A 189 -5.37 -0.20 -32.62
C PRO A 189 -6.47 0.86 -32.77
N GLU A 190 -7.69 0.45 -33.12
CA GLU A 190 -8.81 1.37 -33.32
C GLU A 190 -9.32 1.97 -32.01
N VAL A 191 -9.33 1.18 -30.93
CA VAL A 191 -9.71 1.66 -29.59
C VAL A 191 -8.65 2.60 -29.04
N GLN A 192 -7.37 2.31 -29.28
CA GLN A 192 -6.27 3.18 -28.91
C GLN A 192 -6.36 4.53 -29.64
N LYS A 193 -6.57 4.52 -30.96
CA LYS A 193 -6.74 5.73 -31.75
C LYS A 193 -7.91 6.57 -31.24
N LEU A 194 -9.05 5.94 -30.96
CA LEU A 194 -10.23 6.60 -30.41
C LEU A 194 -9.97 7.20 -29.02
N TYR A 195 -9.26 6.47 -28.15
CA TYR A 195 -8.87 6.99 -26.84
C TYR A 195 -7.98 8.23 -26.98
N VAL A 196 -6.94 8.15 -27.80
CA VAL A 196 -5.98 9.24 -28.01
C VAL A 196 -6.68 10.47 -28.59
N SER A 197 -7.48 10.31 -29.65
CA SER A 197 -8.19 11.45 -30.26
C SER A 197 -9.17 12.11 -29.29
N THR A 198 -9.91 11.29 -28.54
CA THR A 198 -10.87 11.79 -27.54
C THR A 198 -10.16 12.48 -26.39
N PHE A 199 -9.08 11.92 -25.87
CA PHE A 199 -8.30 12.51 -24.79
C PHE A 199 -7.70 13.85 -25.24
N CYS A 200 -7.02 13.90 -26.39
CA CYS A 200 -6.44 15.13 -26.93
C CYS A 200 -7.49 16.23 -27.10
N SER A 201 -8.69 15.88 -27.58
CA SER A 201 -9.79 16.84 -27.71
C SER A 201 -10.30 17.35 -26.36
N LEU A 202 -10.45 16.46 -25.37
CA LEU A 202 -10.96 16.83 -24.05
C LEU A 202 -9.93 17.58 -23.20
N SER A 203 -8.64 17.32 -23.39
CA SER A 203 -7.56 17.95 -22.63
C SER A 203 -6.98 19.19 -23.30
N ALA A 204 -7.49 19.63 -24.45
CA ALA A 204 -6.92 20.74 -25.22
C ALA A 204 -6.88 22.06 -24.41
N ALA A 205 -8.01 22.45 -23.81
CA ALA A 205 -8.09 23.66 -23.01
C ALA A 205 -7.18 23.60 -21.76
N LEU A 206 -7.09 22.43 -21.13
CA LEU A 206 -6.18 22.20 -20.01
C LEU A 206 -4.71 22.32 -20.44
N LEU A 207 -4.37 21.79 -21.63
CA LEU A 207 -3.01 21.91 -22.17
C LEU A 207 -2.64 23.38 -22.40
N ASP A 208 -3.55 24.19 -22.96
CA ASP A 208 -3.35 25.62 -23.15
C ASP A 208 -3.14 26.35 -21.81
N GLN A 209 -3.94 26.03 -20.79
CA GLN A 209 -3.78 26.57 -19.44
C GLN A 209 -2.42 26.19 -18.83
N LEU A 210 -2.00 24.93 -18.95
CA LEU A 210 -0.71 24.46 -18.43
C LEU A 210 0.46 25.14 -19.16
N GLN A 211 0.37 25.32 -20.48
CA GLN A 211 1.38 26.05 -21.25
C GLN A 211 1.49 27.51 -20.81
N GLN A 212 0.36 28.18 -20.54
CA GLN A 212 0.35 29.55 -20.01
C GLN A 212 0.99 29.63 -18.62
N LEU A 213 0.67 28.70 -17.72
CA LEU A 213 1.27 28.66 -16.37
C LEU A 213 2.79 28.42 -16.42
N CYS A 214 3.27 27.61 -17.36
CA CYS A 214 4.71 27.40 -17.56
C CYS A 214 5.40 28.64 -18.17
N SER A 215 4.73 29.30 -19.11
CA SER A 215 5.30 30.43 -19.86
C SER A 215 5.22 31.74 -19.08
N SER A 216 4.29 31.85 -18.13
CA SER A 216 4.07 33.01 -17.27
C SER A 216 3.64 32.54 -15.88
N PRO A 217 4.61 32.11 -15.05
CA PRO A 217 4.31 31.56 -13.73
C PRO A 217 3.65 32.62 -12.84
N PRO A 218 2.51 32.32 -12.19
CA PRO A 218 1.89 33.24 -11.25
C PRO A 218 2.77 33.43 -10.01
N SER A 219 2.66 34.60 -9.37
CA SER A 219 3.33 34.91 -8.10
C SER A 219 2.78 34.12 -6.91
N THR A 220 1.63 33.48 -7.07
CA THR A 220 0.97 32.62 -6.09
C THR A 220 0.84 31.19 -6.63
N ARG A 221 0.64 30.23 -5.73
CA ARG A 221 0.52 28.82 -6.11
C ARG A 221 -0.68 28.63 -7.08
N PRO A 222 -0.48 28.01 -8.25
CA PRO A 222 -1.59 27.72 -9.17
C PRO A 222 -2.57 26.71 -8.56
N PRO A 223 -3.84 26.67 -9.02
CA PRO A 223 -4.88 25.81 -8.47
C PRO A 223 -4.68 24.33 -8.88
N ILE A 224 -3.68 23.67 -8.28
CA ILE A 224 -3.24 22.30 -8.63
C ILE A 224 -4.38 21.28 -8.55
N ASP A 225 -5.24 21.37 -7.53
CA ASP A 225 -6.33 20.40 -7.34
C ASP A 225 -7.36 20.49 -8.47
N HIS A 226 -7.70 21.71 -8.90
CA HIS A 226 -8.60 21.94 -10.03
C HIS A 226 -8.01 21.42 -11.35
N LEU A 227 -6.72 21.67 -11.59
CA LEU A 227 -6.00 21.15 -12.77
C LEU A 227 -5.97 19.61 -12.77
N ASN A 228 -5.83 19.00 -11.59
CA ASN A 228 -5.87 17.55 -11.44
C ASN A 228 -7.27 17.00 -11.71
N ASP A 229 -8.32 17.68 -11.23
CA ASP A 229 -9.71 17.29 -11.49
C ASP A 229 -10.05 17.36 -12.99
N GLU A 230 -9.63 18.42 -13.69
CA GLU A 230 -9.81 18.54 -15.14
C GLU A 230 -9.07 17.45 -15.91
N LEU A 231 -7.83 17.13 -15.52
CA LEU A 231 -7.05 16.05 -16.13
C LEU A 231 -7.74 14.70 -15.93
N ASN A 232 -8.16 14.41 -14.70
CA ASN A 232 -8.85 13.16 -14.37
C ASN A 232 -10.18 13.06 -15.12
N ALA A 233 -10.95 14.15 -15.23
CA ALA A 233 -12.18 14.20 -16.00
C ALA A 233 -11.95 13.89 -17.49
N ALA A 234 -10.89 14.45 -18.10
CA ALA A 234 -10.52 14.16 -19.48
C ALA A 234 -10.12 12.69 -19.67
N ILE A 235 -9.31 12.13 -18.77
CA ILE A 235 -8.92 10.71 -18.79
C ILE A 235 -10.15 9.81 -18.68
N TYR A 236 -11.00 10.02 -17.67
CA TYR A 236 -12.16 9.16 -17.41
C TYR A 236 -13.19 9.24 -18.54
N SER A 237 -13.46 10.43 -19.06
CA SER A 237 -14.37 10.61 -20.19
C SER A 237 -13.84 9.98 -21.48
N ALA A 238 -12.53 10.05 -21.72
CA ALA A 238 -11.89 9.37 -22.85
C ALA A 238 -11.95 7.84 -22.71
N LEU A 239 -11.75 7.31 -21.49
CA LEU A 239 -11.88 5.88 -21.20
C LEU A 239 -13.33 5.39 -21.36
N ASP A 240 -14.31 6.15 -20.85
CA ASP A 240 -15.73 5.84 -20.98
C ASP A 240 -16.15 5.71 -22.46
N LYS A 241 -15.68 6.62 -23.31
CA LYS A 241 -15.98 6.63 -24.75
C LYS A 241 -15.24 5.54 -25.55
N SER A 242 -14.05 5.14 -25.13
CA SER A 242 -13.19 4.25 -25.94
C SER A 242 -13.24 2.78 -25.50
N VAL A 243 -12.98 2.49 -24.23
CA VAL A 243 -12.76 1.12 -23.74
C VAL A 243 -14.01 0.52 -23.10
N GLY A 244 -14.95 1.35 -22.65
CA GLY A 244 -16.19 0.95 -21.99
C GLY A 244 -16.00 0.38 -20.58
N SER A 245 -17.12 0.16 -19.88
CA SER A 245 -17.14 -0.29 -18.48
C SER A 245 -16.95 -1.82 -18.35
N ARG A 246 -16.37 -2.25 -17.24
CA ARG A 246 -16.13 -3.64 -16.86
C ARG A 246 -16.87 -3.95 -15.56
N VAL A 247 -17.64 -5.02 -15.55
CA VAL A 247 -18.23 -5.55 -14.30
C VAL A 247 -17.18 -6.42 -13.59
N SER A 248 -17.06 -6.27 -12.26
CA SER A 248 -16.16 -7.08 -11.44
C SER A 248 -16.48 -8.58 -11.61
N ARG A 249 -15.46 -9.41 -11.87
CA ARG A 249 -15.63 -10.88 -11.96
C ARG A 249 -15.36 -11.54 -10.60
N PRO A 250 -16.12 -12.59 -10.21
CA PRO A 250 -15.88 -13.34 -8.98
C PRO A 250 -14.48 -13.98 -8.90
N LYS A 251 -13.95 -14.13 -7.68
CA LYS A 251 -12.59 -14.65 -7.40
C LYS A 251 -12.30 -16.08 -7.91
N GLN A 252 -13.31 -16.88 -8.27
CA GLN A 252 -13.14 -18.31 -8.60
C GLN A 252 -12.97 -18.61 -10.12
N TRP A 253 -12.41 -17.70 -10.91
CA TRP A 253 -12.39 -17.88 -12.36
C TRP A 253 -11.48 -19.00 -12.89
N LYS A 254 -10.61 -19.60 -12.06
CA LYS A 254 -9.76 -20.74 -12.43
C LYS A 254 -10.25 -22.03 -11.74
N ARG A 255 -11.29 -22.66 -12.30
CA ARG A 255 -11.85 -23.94 -11.81
C ARG A 255 -10.81 -25.05 -11.61
N PHE A 256 -9.70 -25.03 -12.33
CA PHE A 256 -8.62 -26.02 -12.23
C PHE A 256 -7.65 -25.79 -11.04
N TRP A 257 -7.79 -24.71 -10.28
CA TRP A 257 -6.86 -24.37 -9.20
C TRP A 257 -7.27 -25.04 -7.88
N THR A 258 -6.49 -26.01 -7.43
CA THR A 258 -6.76 -26.84 -6.23
C THR A 258 -5.82 -26.49 -5.06
N SER A 259 -6.17 -26.93 -3.85
CA SER A 259 -5.30 -26.81 -2.67
C SER A 259 -3.93 -27.48 -2.86
N GLN A 260 -3.90 -28.59 -3.60
CA GLN A 260 -2.66 -29.28 -3.95
C GLN A 260 -1.76 -28.44 -4.87
N LEU A 261 -2.33 -27.75 -5.86
CA LEU A 261 -1.58 -26.82 -6.70
C LEU A 261 -1.05 -25.62 -5.91
N GLN A 262 -1.83 -25.15 -4.94
CA GLN A 262 -1.39 -24.09 -4.03
C GLN A 262 -0.20 -24.55 -3.19
N ALA A 263 -0.25 -25.73 -2.57
CA ALA A 263 0.86 -26.28 -1.79
C ALA A 263 2.15 -26.46 -2.63
N LEU A 264 2.03 -26.88 -3.90
CA LEU A 264 3.17 -26.99 -4.82
C LEU A 264 3.74 -25.60 -5.20
N ALA A 265 2.88 -24.59 -5.37
CA ALA A 265 3.31 -23.22 -5.61
C ALA A 265 4.05 -22.66 -4.39
N ASP A 266 3.48 -22.83 -3.20
CA ASP A 266 4.06 -22.36 -1.93
C ASP A 266 5.42 -23.02 -1.66
N ARG A 267 5.55 -24.32 -1.96
CA ARG A 267 6.82 -25.06 -1.83
C ARG A 267 7.88 -24.57 -2.80
N ARG A 268 7.51 -24.32 -4.07
CA ARG A 268 8.42 -23.73 -5.06
C ARG A 268 8.91 -22.35 -4.59
N ASP A 269 7.99 -21.52 -4.12
CA ASP A 269 8.31 -20.15 -3.70
C ASP A 269 9.14 -20.12 -2.41
N TRP A 270 8.92 -21.06 -1.50
CA TRP A 270 9.78 -21.28 -0.34
C TRP A 270 11.22 -21.68 -0.73
N LEU A 271 11.39 -22.59 -1.69
CA LEU A 271 12.70 -23.00 -2.18
C LEU A 271 13.43 -21.89 -2.93
N TYR A 272 12.70 -21.11 -3.73
CA TYR A 272 13.24 -19.92 -4.38
C TYR A 272 13.74 -18.89 -3.35
N ARG A 273 12.98 -18.69 -2.25
CA ARG A 273 13.42 -17.86 -1.13
C ARG A 273 14.71 -18.40 -0.49
N LYS A 274 14.78 -19.69 -0.18
CA LYS A 274 16.01 -20.30 0.39
C LYS A 274 17.23 -20.11 -0.51
N TRP A 275 17.07 -20.28 -1.82
CA TRP A 275 18.12 -20.00 -2.80
C TRP A 275 18.57 -18.53 -2.77
N ARG A 276 17.63 -17.59 -2.76
CA ARG A 276 17.94 -16.15 -2.78
C ARG A 276 18.80 -15.72 -1.59
N TRP A 277 18.58 -16.32 -0.42
CA TRP A 277 19.28 -16.00 0.83
C TRP A 277 20.52 -16.86 1.12
N SER A 278 20.77 -17.88 0.32
CA SER A 278 21.95 -18.74 0.48
C SER A 278 23.22 -18.13 -0.13
N LEU A 279 24.37 -18.47 0.47
CA LEU A 279 25.70 -18.00 0.07
C LEU A 279 26.59 -19.20 -0.29
N GLY A 280 27.56 -18.98 -1.17
CA GLY A 280 28.53 -20.01 -1.56
C GLY A 280 27.87 -21.25 -2.18
N ILE A 281 28.33 -22.43 -1.78
CA ILE A 281 27.91 -23.73 -2.35
C ILE A 281 26.43 -24.05 -2.12
N ASP A 282 25.85 -23.56 -1.02
CA ASP A 282 24.43 -23.72 -0.71
C ASP A 282 23.52 -23.12 -1.78
N LYS A 283 24.01 -22.09 -2.48
CA LYS A 283 23.27 -21.46 -3.58
C LYS A 283 23.07 -22.39 -4.75
N ALA A 284 24.03 -23.26 -5.06
CA ALA A 284 23.83 -24.30 -6.08
C ALA A 284 22.82 -25.35 -5.60
N TYR A 285 22.91 -25.77 -4.34
CA TYR A 285 22.02 -26.76 -3.73
C TYR A 285 20.55 -26.31 -3.73
N TRP A 286 20.27 -25.12 -3.18
CA TRP A 286 18.90 -24.59 -3.12
C TRP A 286 18.34 -24.26 -4.51
N TRP A 287 19.19 -23.89 -5.47
CA TRP A 287 18.77 -23.71 -6.85
C TRP A 287 18.29 -25.01 -7.47
N GLY A 288 19.02 -26.11 -7.27
CA GLY A 288 18.63 -27.44 -7.75
C GLY A 288 17.26 -27.85 -7.22
N LEU A 289 17.05 -27.71 -5.91
CA LEU A 289 15.76 -28.00 -5.29
C LEU A 289 14.62 -27.11 -5.83
N HIS A 290 14.87 -25.82 -6.02
CA HIS A 290 13.90 -24.91 -6.62
C HIS A 290 13.52 -25.34 -8.03
N GLN A 291 14.50 -25.72 -8.87
CA GLN A 291 14.25 -26.17 -10.24
C GLN A 291 13.36 -27.41 -10.26
N GLU A 292 13.63 -28.40 -9.41
CA GLU A 292 12.77 -29.58 -9.28
C GLU A 292 11.34 -29.23 -8.87
N ALA A 293 11.18 -28.38 -7.85
CA ALA A 293 9.87 -27.93 -7.40
C ALA A 293 9.13 -27.11 -8.48
N HIS A 294 9.85 -26.30 -9.25
CA HIS A 294 9.31 -25.53 -10.37
C HIS A 294 8.78 -26.44 -11.48
N VAL A 295 9.54 -27.48 -11.85
CA VAL A 295 9.13 -28.48 -12.83
C VAL A 295 7.90 -29.25 -12.33
N ARG A 296 7.91 -29.73 -11.09
CA ARG A 296 6.77 -30.43 -10.47
C ARG A 296 5.50 -29.58 -10.49
N PHE A 297 5.59 -28.31 -10.07
CA PHE A 297 4.48 -27.37 -10.11
C PHE A 297 3.96 -27.15 -11.54
N ARG A 298 4.84 -26.88 -12.52
CA ARG A 298 4.41 -26.66 -13.91
C ARG A 298 3.72 -27.89 -14.50
N THR A 299 4.24 -29.09 -14.21
CA THR A 299 3.64 -30.34 -14.68
C THR A 299 2.26 -30.56 -14.07
N ALA A 300 2.11 -30.32 -12.77
CA ALA A 300 0.82 -30.41 -12.09
C ALA A 300 -0.20 -29.40 -12.65
N VAL A 301 0.20 -28.15 -12.88
CA VAL A 301 -0.67 -27.13 -13.50
C VAL A 301 -1.09 -27.55 -14.91
N LYS A 302 -0.18 -28.07 -15.74
CA LYS A 302 -0.52 -28.58 -17.07
C LYS A 302 -1.51 -29.74 -17.01
N ARG A 303 -1.35 -30.65 -16.05
CA ARG A 303 -2.27 -31.77 -15.82
C ARG A 303 -3.65 -31.29 -15.39
N ALA A 304 -3.74 -30.45 -14.37
CA ALA A 304 -5.01 -29.92 -13.86
C ALA A 304 -5.77 -29.11 -14.92
N LYS A 305 -5.06 -28.33 -15.76
CA LYS A 305 -5.68 -27.66 -16.92
C LYS A 305 -6.27 -28.65 -17.92
N ARG A 306 -5.57 -29.74 -18.23
CA ARG A 306 -6.06 -30.79 -19.14
C ARG A 306 -7.25 -31.53 -18.55
N GLU A 307 -7.20 -31.87 -17.26
CA GLU A 307 -8.31 -32.54 -16.55
C GLU A 307 -9.55 -31.64 -16.47
N SER A 308 -9.37 -30.36 -16.12
CA SER A 308 -10.46 -29.39 -16.14
C SER A 308 -11.04 -29.16 -17.52
N TRP A 309 -10.23 -29.26 -18.58
CA TRP A 309 -10.72 -29.19 -19.96
C TRP A 309 -11.51 -30.44 -20.33
N ARG A 310 -11.02 -31.64 -20.01
CA ARG A 310 -11.75 -32.90 -20.21
C ARG A 310 -13.08 -32.93 -19.47
N ALA A 311 -13.11 -32.48 -18.21
CA ALA A 311 -14.33 -32.39 -17.41
C ALA A 311 -15.33 -31.36 -17.96
N PHE A 312 -14.83 -30.32 -18.64
CA PHE A 312 -15.67 -29.34 -19.33
C PHE A 312 -16.20 -29.87 -20.67
N SER A 313 -15.45 -30.74 -21.35
CA SER A 313 -15.79 -31.31 -22.67
C SER A 313 -16.48 -32.68 -22.61
N SER A 314 -16.73 -33.23 -21.41
CA SER A 314 -17.51 -34.46 -21.24
C SER A 314 -18.98 -34.06 -21.00
N PRO A 315 -19.95 -34.68 -21.70
CA PRO A 315 -21.37 -34.32 -21.62
C PRO A 315 -21.96 -34.51 -20.22
#